data_AF-A0A5D2IU62-F1
#
_entry.id   AF-A0A5D2IU62-F1
#
_cell.length_a   1.000
_cell.length_b   1.000
_cell.length_c   1.000
_cell.angle_alpha   90.00
_cell.angle_beta   90.00
_cell.angle_gamma   90.00
#
_symmetry.space_group_name_H-M   'P 1'
#
loop_
_entity.id
_entity.type
_entity.pdbx_description
1 polymer ?
#
loop_
_entity_poly.entity_id
_entity_poly.type
_entity_poly.pdbx_seq_one_letter_code
_entity_poly.pdbx_strand_id
1 'polypeptide(L)'
;MLELSSTLSSHVQFLLQPLTEANADSVFRELCQIVASLIPHLDHKFTLIRSTSCRTLSQFRKYIVQDSGNKKGYEQFDMVLTAFLQRISDTNKLVQGATCSALAILEEEAAEKLAPIKLGSFTYTTKS
;
A
#
# COMPACT_ATOMS: atom_id res chain seq x y z
N MET A 1 -16.53 -41.66 15.98
CA MET A 1 -15.95 -40.70 16.95
C MET A 1 -15.13 -39.58 16.29
N LEU A 2 -14.68 -39.71 15.03
CA LEU A 2 -13.92 -38.67 14.31
C LEU A 2 -14.79 -37.55 13.68
N GLU A 3 -16.04 -37.83 13.30
CA GLU A 3 -16.97 -36.87 12.67
C GLU A 3 -17.42 -35.72 13.60
N LEU A 4 -17.46 -35.95 14.92
CA LEU A 4 -17.85 -34.92 15.89
C LEU A 4 -16.75 -33.85 16.04
N SER A 5 -15.47 -34.24 15.88
CA SER A 5 -14.32 -33.34 16.00
C SER A 5 -14.18 -32.39 14.81
N SER A 6 -14.37 -32.89 13.58
CA SER A 6 -14.34 -32.05 12.36
C SER A 6 -15.51 -31.06 12.30
N THR A 7 -16.69 -31.49 12.74
CA THR A 7 -17.91 -30.65 12.77
C THR A 7 -17.83 -29.57 13.84
N LEU A 8 -17.30 -29.90 15.03
CA LEU A 8 -17.02 -28.93 16.10
C LEU A 8 -15.94 -27.92 15.68
N SER A 9 -14.86 -28.39 15.04
CA SER A 9 -13.80 -27.53 14.51
C SER A 9 -14.33 -26.54 13.44
N SER A 10 -15.17 -27.03 12.52
CA SER A 10 -15.78 -26.20 11.48
C SER A 10 -16.74 -25.15 12.05
N HIS A 11 -17.52 -25.50 13.08
CA HIS A 11 -18.41 -24.55 13.76
C HIS A 11 -17.64 -23.50 14.56
N VAL A 12 -16.57 -23.90 15.25
CA VAL A 12 -15.69 -22.97 15.97
C VAL A 12 -14.99 -22.03 14.99
N GLN A 13 -14.51 -22.55 13.86
CA GLN A 13 -13.94 -21.74 12.78
C GLN A 13 -14.97 -20.74 12.23
N PHE A 14 -16.20 -21.17 11.96
CA PHE A 14 -17.28 -20.32 11.45
C PHE A 14 -17.69 -19.21 12.42
N LEU A 15 -17.67 -19.48 13.74
CA LEU A 15 -17.98 -18.49 14.77
C LEU A 15 -16.84 -17.48 14.99
N LEU A 16 -15.59 -17.88 14.75
CA LEU A 16 -14.43 -17.00 14.89
C LEU A 16 -14.16 -16.17 13.64
N GLN A 17 -14.57 -16.61 12.45
CA GLN A 17 -14.41 -15.88 11.19
C GLN A 17 -14.90 -14.41 11.27
N PRO A 18 -16.13 -14.11 11.73
CA PRO A 18 -16.62 -12.74 11.85
C PRO A 18 -15.79 -11.88 12.81
N LEU A 19 -15.26 -12.46 13.88
CA LEU A 19 -14.41 -11.74 14.85
C LEU A 19 -13.04 -11.45 14.24
N THR A 20 -12.50 -12.35 13.43
CA THR A 20 -11.25 -12.13 12.71
C THR A 20 -11.40 -11.15 11.55
N GLU A 21 -12.50 -11.19 10.81
CA GLU A 21 -12.82 -10.27 9.71
C GLU A 21 -13.12 -8.86 10.24
N ALA A 22 -13.91 -8.73 11.30
CA ALA A 22 -14.18 -7.44 11.93
C ALA A 22 -12.90 -6.74 12.45
N ASN A 23 -11.95 -7.51 12.99
CA ASN A 23 -10.66 -6.99 13.43
C ASN A 23 -9.75 -6.64 12.24
N ALA A 24 -9.79 -7.42 11.16
CA ALA A 24 -9.05 -7.10 9.94
C ALA A 24 -9.57 -5.81 9.29
N ASP A 25 -10.88 -5.63 9.22
CA ASP A 25 -11.52 -4.44 8.66
C ASP A 25 -11.29 -3.18 9.52
N SER A 26 -11.28 -3.31 10.85
CA SER A 26 -10.97 -2.20 11.75
C SER A 26 -9.51 -1.77 11.63
N VAL A 27 -8.58 -2.73 11.63
CA VAL A 27 -7.15 -2.48 11.40
C VAL A 27 -6.94 -1.87 10.03
N PHE A 28 -7.64 -2.37 9.01
CA PHE A 28 -7.60 -1.82 7.67
C PHE A 28 -8.03 -0.36 7.65
N ARG A 29 -9.15 0.00 8.30
CA ARG A 29 -9.63 1.40 8.38
C ARG A 29 -8.62 2.34 9.05
N GLU A 30 -7.98 1.90 10.13
CA GLU A 30 -6.96 2.69 10.83
C GLU A 30 -5.74 2.94 9.93
N LEU A 31 -5.27 1.92 9.22
CA LEU A 31 -4.18 2.07 8.25
C LEU A 31 -4.52 3.08 7.16
N CYS A 32 -5.76 3.07 6.67
CA CYS A 32 -6.29 4.03 5.71
C CYS A 32 -6.15 5.48 6.21
N GLN A 33 -6.52 5.71 7.47
CA GLN A 33 -6.47 7.02 8.10
C GLN A 33 -5.02 7.47 8.30
N ILE A 34 -4.13 6.56 8.68
CA ILE A 34 -2.69 6.85 8.81
C ILE A 34 -2.11 7.29 7.46
N VAL A 35 -2.37 6.54 6.38
CA VAL A 35 -1.91 6.89 5.03
C VAL A 35 -2.44 8.27 4.63
N ALA A 36 -3.74 8.54 4.80
CA ALA A 36 -4.33 9.83 4.50
C ALA A 36 -3.73 10.98 5.33
N SER A 37 -3.40 10.73 6.61
CA SER A 37 -2.77 11.73 7.49
C SER A 37 -1.33 12.06 7.12
N LEU A 38 -0.63 11.17 6.40
CA LEU A 38 0.74 11.37 5.95
C LEU A 38 0.83 12.21 4.68
N ILE A 39 -0.21 12.24 3.85
CA ILE A 39 -0.22 12.97 2.57
C ILE A 39 0.05 14.48 2.77
N PRO A 40 -0.62 15.20 3.71
CA PRO A 40 -0.33 16.62 3.93
C PRO A 40 1.12 16.92 4.36
N HIS A 41 1.80 15.95 4.98
CA HIS A 41 3.20 16.11 5.40
C HIS A 41 4.18 16.12 4.22
N LEU A 42 3.76 15.67 3.04
CA LEU A 42 4.55 15.78 1.80
C LEU A 42 4.70 17.23 1.33
N ASP A 43 3.85 18.16 1.79
CA ASP A 43 3.96 19.60 1.53
C ASP A 43 4.60 20.38 2.69
N HIS A 44 5.18 19.68 3.67
CA HIS A 44 5.77 20.35 4.82
C HIS A 44 6.99 21.21 4.43
N LYS A 45 7.13 22.38 5.08
CA LYS A 45 8.28 23.30 4.88
C LYS A 45 9.66 22.68 5.12
N PHE A 46 9.70 21.63 5.93
CA PHE A 46 10.94 20.95 6.32
C PHE A 46 11.19 19.75 5.40
N THR A 47 12.30 19.79 4.68
CA THR A 47 12.76 18.72 3.78
C THR A 47 12.80 17.34 4.44
N LEU A 48 13.25 17.27 5.69
CA LEU A 48 13.33 16.01 6.44
C LEU A 48 11.95 15.38 6.67
N ILE A 49 10.93 16.20 6.92
CA ILE A 49 9.56 15.71 7.09
C ILE A 49 9.06 15.17 5.76
N ARG A 50 9.22 15.92 4.66
CA ARG A 50 8.83 15.44 3.32
C ARG A 50 9.47 14.10 2.97
N SER A 51 10.80 13.99 3.11
CA SER A 51 11.53 12.75 2.77
C SER A 51 11.18 11.58 3.68
N THR A 52 10.96 11.83 4.97
CA THR A 52 10.51 10.80 5.93
C THR A 52 9.11 10.34 5.59
N SER A 53 8.18 11.26 5.31
CA SER A 53 6.83 10.95 4.87
C SER A 53 6.79 10.11 3.59
N CYS A 54 7.62 10.41 2.58
CA CYS A 54 7.73 9.57 1.38
C CYS A 54 8.12 8.12 1.73
N ARG A 55 9.13 7.93 2.59
CA ARG A 55 9.58 6.60 3.04
C ARG A 55 8.55 5.88 3.88
N THR A 56 7.86 6.61 4.75
CA THR A 56 6.81 6.04 5.60
C THR A 56 5.65 5.56 4.72
N LEU A 57 5.21 6.36 3.75
CA LEU A 57 4.17 5.96 2.80
C LEU A 57 4.57 4.71 1.99
N SER A 58 5.84 4.57 1.59
CA SER A 58 6.28 3.37 0.87
C SER A 58 6.24 2.08 1.70
N GLN A 59 6.27 2.18 3.04
CA GLN A 59 6.09 1.01 3.92
C GLN A 59 4.66 0.47 3.86
N PHE A 60 3.69 1.32 3.54
CA PHE A 60 2.28 0.96 3.40
C PHE A 60 1.90 0.53 1.98
N ARG A 61 2.86 0.30 1.08
CA ARG A 61 2.60 -0.09 -0.33
C ARG A 61 1.56 -1.22 -0.49
N LYS A 62 1.67 -2.27 0.34
CA LYS A 62 0.81 -3.46 0.28
C LYS A 62 -0.65 -3.06 0.45
N TYR A 63 -0.88 -2.19 1.42
CA TYR A 63 -2.18 -1.66 1.76
C TYR A 63 -2.72 -0.74 0.66
N ILE A 64 -1.89 0.19 0.20
CA ILE A 64 -2.23 1.18 -0.84
C ILE A 64 -2.62 0.48 -2.16
N VAL A 65 -1.93 -0.61 -2.51
CA VAL A 65 -2.18 -1.37 -3.75
C VAL A 65 -3.32 -2.37 -3.60
N GLN A 66 -3.41 -3.09 -2.47
CA GLN A 66 -4.37 -4.18 -2.26
C GLN A 66 -5.83 -3.72 -2.39
N ASP A 67 -6.12 -2.46 -2.06
CA ASP A 67 -7.49 -1.93 -2.07
C ASP A 67 -7.91 -1.28 -3.40
N SER A 68 -6.99 -1.19 -4.38
CA SER A 68 -7.26 -0.60 -5.70
C SER A 68 -8.37 -1.30 -6.50
N GLY A 69 -8.78 -2.51 -6.10
CA GLY A 69 -9.92 -3.22 -6.68
C GLY A 69 -11.30 -2.67 -6.27
N ASN A 70 -11.37 -1.80 -5.25
CA ASN A 70 -12.59 -1.11 -4.85
C ASN A 70 -12.47 0.40 -5.12
N LYS A 71 -13.61 1.11 -5.24
CA LYS A 71 -13.62 2.55 -5.59
C LYS A 71 -12.83 3.42 -4.59
N LYS A 72 -12.94 3.15 -3.28
CA LYS A 72 -12.32 3.95 -2.23
C LYS A 72 -10.81 3.74 -2.14
N GLY A 73 -10.36 2.49 -2.30
CA GLY A 73 -8.95 2.14 -2.35
C GLY A 73 -8.28 2.66 -3.62
N TYR A 74 -8.98 2.67 -4.75
CA TYR A 74 -8.50 3.34 -5.95
C TYR A 74 -8.33 4.85 -5.74
N GLU A 75 -9.31 5.53 -5.12
CA GLU A 75 -9.19 6.95 -4.75
C GLU A 75 -7.99 7.20 -3.83
N GLN A 76 -7.73 6.32 -2.86
CA GLN A 76 -6.56 6.44 -1.98
C GLN A 76 -5.24 6.20 -2.72
N PHE A 77 -5.17 5.18 -3.58
CA PHE A 77 -4.03 4.93 -4.43
C PHE A 77 -3.72 6.14 -5.31
N ASP A 78 -4.73 6.72 -5.96
CA ASP A 78 -4.59 7.89 -6.81
C ASP A 78 -4.11 9.13 -6.03
N MET A 79 -4.63 9.35 -4.81
CA MET A 79 -4.15 10.42 -3.93
C MET A 79 -2.66 10.26 -3.58
N VAL A 80 -2.23 9.06 -3.19
CA VAL A 80 -0.81 8.81 -2.85
C VAL A 80 0.09 8.95 -4.08
N LEU A 81 -0.33 8.38 -5.21
CA LEU A 81 0.42 8.45 -6.47
C LEU A 81 0.57 9.91 -6.92
N THR A 82 -0.51 10.68 -6.91
CA THR A 82 -0.49 12.10 -7.25
C THR A 82 0.45 12.88 -6.33
N ALA A 83 0.41 12.62 -5.02
CA ALA A 83 1.28 13.29 -4.07
C ALA A 83 2.77 12.96 -4.30
N PHE A 84 3.10 11.71 -4.64
CA PHE A 84 4.46 11.35 -5.04
C PHE A 84 4.88 12.01 -6.37
N LEU A 85 4.03 12.02 -7.38
CA LEU A 85 4.35 12.65 -8.67
C LEU A 85 4.64 14.15 -8.49
N GLN A 86 3.91 14.85 -7.63
CA GLN A 86 4.21 16.25 -7.29
C GLN A 86 5.55 16.44 -6.59
N ARG A 87 6.07 15.40 -5.91
CA ARG A 87 7.37 15.44 -5.22
C ARG A 87 8.55 14.98 -6.07
N ILE A 88 8.30 14.40 -7.25
CA ILE A 88 9.39 14.07 -8.18
C ILE A 88 10.12 15.33 -8.66
N SER A 89 9.42 16.46 -8.69
CA SER A 89 9.94 17.79 -9.02
C SER A 89 10.23 18.66 -7.78
N ASP A 90 10.42 18.07 -6.60
CA ASP A 90 10.78 18.82 -5.38
C ASP A 90 12.11 19.57 -5.57
N THR A 91 12.29 20.72 -4.93
CA THR A 91 13.53 21.51 -5.04
C THR A 91 14.74 20.81 -4.42
N ASN A 92 14.51 19.83 -3.53
CA ASN A 92 15.55 19.11 -2.82
C ASN A 92 15.78 17.71 -3.41
N LYS A 93 17.03 17.43 -3.84
CA LYS A 93 17.44 16.14 -4.40
C LYS A 93 17.24 14.93 -3.46
N LEU A 94 17.29 15.12 -2.13
CA LEU A 94 17.03 14.05 -1.17
C LEU A 94 15.55 13.65 -1.18
N VAL A 95 14.65 14.63 -1.31
CA VAL A 95 13.20 14.38 -1.42
C VAL A 95 12.89 13.74 -2.78
N GLN A 96 13.52 14.21 -3.87
CA GLN A 96 13.39 13.56 -5.18
C GLN A 96 13.83 12.09 -5.12
N GLY A 97 15.02 11.80 -4.57
CA GLY A 97 15.52 10.43 -4.44
C GLY A 97 14.64 9.54 -3.56
N ALA A 98 14.15 10.06 -2.42
CA ALA A 98 13.22 9.34 -1.56
C ALA A 98 11.89 9.05 -2.27
N THR A 99 11.39 10.01 -3.05
CA THR A 99 10.15 9.89 -3.82
C THR A 99 10.30 8.88 -4.95
N CYS A 100 11.39 8.93 -5.73
CA CYS A 100 11.66 7.95 -6.78
C CYS A 100 11.78 6.54 -6.22
N SER A 101 12.47 6.38 -5.09
CA SER A 101 12.56 5.08 -4.41
C SER A 101 11.19 4.60 -3.91
N ALA A 102 10.38 5.49 -3.34
CA ALA A 102 9.03 5.16 -2.90
C ALA A 102 8.11 4.77 -4.07
N LEU A 103 8.22 5.46 -5.21
CA LEU A 103 7.48 5.14 -6.43
C LEU A 103 7.88 3.77 -7.00
N ALA A 104 9.18 3.45 -7.07
CA ALA A 104 9.63 2.14 -7.54
C ALA A 104 9.08 1.00 -6.66
N ILE A 105 9.08 1.19 -5.35
CA ILE A 105 8.50 0.23 -4.39
C ILE A 105 6.98 0.07 -4.60
N LEU A 106 6.27 1.18 -4.87
CA LEU A 106 4.83 1.15 -5.10
C LEU A 106 4.50 0.48 -6.45
N GLU A 107 5.29 0.75 -7.48
CA GLU A 107 5.19 0.13 -8.80
C GLU A 107 5.41 -1.38 -8.73
N GLU A 108 6.44 -1.84 -8.02
CA GLU A 108 6.74 -3.27 -7.85
C GLU A 108 5.56 -4.01 -7.21
N GLU A 109 5.00 -3.46 -6.12
CA GLU A 109 3.83 -4.05 -5.46
C GLU A 109 2.58 -4.03 -6.35
N ALA A 110 2.35 -2.93 -7.09
CA ALA A 110 1.24 -2.81 -8.03
C ALA A 110 1.37 -3.82 -9.18
N ALA A 111 2.58 -3.98 -9.72
CA ALA A 111 2.88 -4.96 -10.75
C ALA A 111 2.60 -6.38 -10.26
N GLU A 112 3.04 -6.76 -9.05
CA GLU A 112 2.74 -8.09 -8.48
C GLU A 112 1.24 -8.37 -8.34
N LYS A 113 0.44 -7.36 -7.95
CA LYS A 113 -1.00 -7.52 -7.70
C LYS A 113 -1.87 -7.40 -8.94
N LEU A 114 -1.46 -6.62 -9.93
CA LEU A 114 -2.19 -6.42 -11.20
C LEU A 114 -1.81 -7.46 -12.27
N ALA A 115 -0.92 -8.43 -11.96
CA ALA A 115 -0.29 -9.31 -12.94
C ALA A 115 -0.92 -10.70 -13.25
N PRO A 116 -2.25 -10.91 -13.34
CA PRO A 116 -2.71 -11.93 -14.27
C PRO A 116 -3.04 -11.34 -15.66
N ILE A 117 -2.62 -10.12 -16.00
CA ILE A 117 -2.63 -9.64 -17.39
C ILE A 117 -1.32 -8.91 -17.74
N LYS A 118 -0.32 -9.71 -18.15
CA LYS A 118 0.88 -9.39 -18.96
C LYS A 118 1.61 -8.06 -18.70
N LEU A 119 2.85 -8.17 -18.18
CA LEU A 119 3.99 -7.42 -18.72
C LEU A 119 5.24 -8.31 -18.76
N GLY A 120 5.23 -9.29 -19.66
CA GLY A 120 6.44 -9.96 -20.15
C GLY A 120 7.24 -9.10 -21.12
N SER A 121 7.34 -7.78 -20.88
CA SER A 121 7.98 -6.85 -21.83
C SER A 121 8.52 -5.56 -21.22
N PHE A 122 8.96 -5.60 -19.95
CA PHE A 122 9.96 -4.63 -19.45
C PHE A 122 11.07 -5.39 -18.70
N THR A 123 11.81 -6.22 -19.44
CA THR A 123 13.18 -6.54 -19.02
C THR A 123 13.97 -5.24 -19.05
N TYR A 124 14.18 -4.63 -17.89
CA TYR A 124 15.27 -3.69 -17.70
C TYR A 124 16.57 -4.44 -18.00
N THR A 125 17.06 -4.31 -19.24
CA THR A 125 18.44 -4.60 -19.56
C THR A 125 19.30 -3.55 -18.86
N THR A 126 19.66 -3.79 -17.61
CA THR A 126 20.86 -3.19 -17.02
C THR A 126 22.05 -3.85 -17.70
N LYS A 127 22.46 -3.29 -18.84
CA LYS A 127 23.85 -3.43 -19.30
C LYS A 127 24.66 -2.35 -18.60
N SER A 128 25.44 -2.77 -17.61
CA SER A 128 26.72 -2.15 -17.29
C SER A 128 27.81 -3.20 -17.46
#